data_AF-A0A349B0B8-F1
#
_entry.id   AF-A0A349B0B8-F1
#
_cell.length_a   1.000
_cell.length_b   1.000
_cell.length_c   1.000
_cell.angle_alpha   90.00
_cell.angle_beta   90.00
_cell.angle_gamma   90.00
#
_symmetry.space_group_name_H-M   'P 1'
#
loop_
_entity.id
_entity.type
_entity.pdbx_description
1 polymer ?
#
loop_
_entity_poly.entity_id
_entity_poly.type
_entity_poly.pdbx_seq_one_letter_code
_entity_poly.pdbx_strand_id
1 'polypeptide(L)'
;MRTTSFLPRWVLAMLAGLALVLAGCGDDDDGAAASSDDALVDDQGDAGEVDLADGGAEGDGADGDEAVDDVALGWQLTGEPGTVVALETVAVAEGVDQVEMDQEFTLKEEPTQMLFTGFIDSAEISLVVTAGGPVTAEAIRGRAVDPEDPFAGIEVVEVLGSVEVPADGSEVVLEVG
;
A
#
# COMPACT_ATOMS: atom_id res chain seq x y z
N MET A 1 -12.86 24.28 36.09
CA MET A 1 -12.13 23.39 37.02
C MET A 1 -11.58 22.23 36.21
N ARG A 2 -10.24 22.12 36.17
CA ARG A 2 -9.39 21.03 35.66
C ARG A 2 -9.99 20.10 34.59
N THR A 3 -9.76 20.43 33.33
CA THR A 3 -9.70 19.44 32.23
C THR A 3 -8.36 18.73 32.36
N THR A 4 -8.36 17.54 32.97
CA THR A 4 -7.20 16.64 32.93
C THR A 4 -7.10 16.09 31.51
N SER A 5 -6.31 16.76 30.67
CA SER A 5 -5.87 16.22 29.39
C SER A 5 -4.95 15.03 29.68
N PHE A 6 -5.46 13.82 29.53
CA PHE A 6 -4.65 12.62 29.50
C PHE A 6 -3.99 12.57 28.13
N LEU A 7 -2.76 13.11 28.02
CA LEU A 7 -1.95 12.78 26.85
C LEU A 7 -1.70 11.26 26.88
N PRO A 8 -1.99 10.53 25.79
CA PRO A 8 -1.69 9.11 25.71
C PRO A 8 -0.17 8.92 25.89
N ARG A 9 0.18 7.98 26.77
CA ARG A 9 1.52 7.76 27.30
C ARG A 9 2.56 7.48 26.20
N TRP A 10 2.12 7.12 25.01
CA TRP A 10 2.92 6.81 23.84
C TRP A 10 3.37 8.05 23.05
N VAL A 11 2.56 9.12 23.00
CA VAL A 11 2.97 10.42 22.43
C VAL A 11 4.17 10.99 23.18
N LEU A 12 4.22 10.75 24.50
CA LEU A 12 5.35 11.12 25.36
C LEU A 12 6.59 10.24 25.14
N ALA A 13 6.42 9.02 24.62
CA ALA A 13 7.53 8.11 24.31
C ALA A 13 8.18 8.43 22.96
N MET A 14 7.39 8.78 21.94
CA MET A 14 7.89 9.15 20.60
C MET A 14 8.75 10.42 20.62
N LEU A 15 8.35 11.44 21.40
CA LEU A 15 9.13 12.68 21.58
C LEU A 15 10.52 12.46 22.22
N ALA A 16 10.76 11.32 22.88
CA ALA A 16 12.05 10.98 23.46
C ALA A 16 12.97 10.18 22.50
N GLY A 17 12.43 9.52 21.48
CA GLY A 17 13.19 8.68 20.55
C GLY A 17 13.98 9.45 19.49
N LEU A 18 13.53 10.66 19.13
CA LEU A 18 14.10 11.45 18.03
C LEU A 18 15.48 12.06 18.33
N ALA A 19 16.06 11.85 19.51
CA ALA A 19 17.36 12.41 19.90
C ALA A 19 18.57 11.48 19.66
N LEU A 20 18.39 10.23 19.19
CA LEU A 20 19.47 9.21 19.27
C LEU A 20 19.97 8.60 17.95
N VAL A 21 19.63 9.11 16.76
CA VAL A 21 20.08 8.51 15.48
C VAL A 21 21.05 9.42 14.72
N LEU A 22 22.12 9.85 15.38
CA LEU A 22 23.26 10.54 14.76
C LEU A 22 24.59 9.98 15.30
N ALA A 23 24.78 8.66 15.20
CA ALA A 23 26.10 8.02 15.32
C ALA A 23 26.02 6.55 14.90
N GLY A 24 26.39 6.24 13.66
CA GLY A 24 26.46 4.86 13.17
C GLY A 24 26.98 4.78 11.75
N CYS A 25 28.15 5.36 11.50
CA CYS A 25 28.89 5.25 10.25
C CYS A 25 30.08 4.31 10.49
N GLY A 26 30.34 3.40 9.53
CA GLY A 26 31.55 2.59 9.41
C GLY A 26 31.25 1.08 9.36
N ASP A 27 31.97 0.26 8.61
CA ASP A 27 32.94 0.43 7.52
C ASP A 27 33.29 -1.01 7.03
N ASP A 28 33.79 -1.11 5.79
CA ASP A 28 34.70 -2.13 5.22
C ASP A 28 34.29 -3.57 4.77
N ASP A 29 34.79 -3.84 3.54
CA ASP A 29 35.57 -5.00 3.06
C ASP A 29 34.95 -6.16 2.23
N ASP A 30 35.24 -6.07 0.92
CA ASP A 30 35.88 -7.03 -0.02
C ASP A 30 35.44 -8.50 -0.22
N GLY A 31 35.41 -8.93 -1.50
CA GLY A 31 35.36 -10.36 -1.80
C GLY A 31 35.23 -10.88 -3.24
N ALA A 32 36.10 -10.45 -4.16
CA ALA A 32 36.65 -11.25 -5.28
C ALA A 32 35.79 -11.70 -6.49
N ALA A 33 36.53 -12.03 -7.56
CA ALA A 33 36.18 -11.93 -8.98
C ALA A 33 36.21 -13.27 -9.76
N ALA A 34 35.99 -13.15 -11.09
CA ALA A 34 36.28 -14.05 -12.22
C ALA A 34 35.13 -14.98 -12.65
N SER A 35 34.89 -15.33 -13.93
CA SER A 35 35.62 -15.13 -15.20
C SER A 35 34.64 -15.28 -16.38
N SER A 36 34.99 -14.71 -17.53
CA SER A 36 34.35 -14.94 -18.84
C SER A 36 34.63 -16.35 -19.37
N ASP A 37 33.70 -16.92 -20.16
CA ASP A 37 34.04 -17.90 -21.20
C ASP A 37 33.08 -17.82 -22.40
N ASP A 38 33.63 -18.09 -23.57
CA ASP A 38 33.20 -17.80 -24.93
C ASP A 38 32.84 -19.12 -25.62
N ALA A 39 31.68 -19.22 -26.27
CA ALA A 39 31.46 -20.28 -27.25
C ALA A 39 30.37 -19.91 -28.26
N LEU A 40 30.85 -19.50 -29.44
CA LEU A 40 30.14 -19.45 -30.70
C LEU A 40 29.60 -20.84 -31.10
N VAL A 41 28.35 -20.90 -31.54
CA VAL A 41 27.89 -21.87 -32.55
C VAL A 41 26.93 -21.16 -33.52
N ASP A 42 27.43 -20.87 -34.71
CA ASP A 42 26.64 -20.73 -35.93
C ASP A 42 26.26 -22.14 -36.42
N ASP A 43 24.98 -22.40 -36.66
CA ASP A 43 24.53 -23.47 -37.55
C ASP A 43 23.49 -22.91 -38.53
N GLN A 44 23.86 -22.95 -39.81
CA GLN A 44 23.07 -22.50 -40.94
C GLN A 44 22.22 -23.66 -41.47
N GLY A 45 20.91 -23.41 -41.56
CA GLY A 45 20.08 -23.80 -42.70
C GLY A 45 19.41 -25.16 -42.67
N ASP A 46 18.08 -25.17 -42.77
CA ASP A 46 17.41 -26.05 -43.72
C ASP A 46 16.07 -25.45 -44.14
N ALA A 47 15.88 -25.35 -45.45
CA ALA A 47 14.66 -24.86 -46.10
C ALA A 47 13.66 -26.02 -46.21
N GLY A 48 12.69 -26.05 -45.31
CA GLY A 48 11.53 -26.95 -45.38
C GLY A 48 10.26 -26.18 -45.70
N GLU A 49 9.89 -26.16 -46.98
CA GLU A 49 8.56 -25.82 -47.47
C GLU A 49 7.53 -26.74 -46.81
N VAL A 50 6.58 -26.18 -46.06
CA VAL A 50 5.39 -26.92 -45.61
C VAL A 50 4.12 -26.21 -46.10
N ASP A 51 3.32 -27.05 -46.73
CA ASP A 51 2.10 -26.79 -47.50
C ASP A 51 1.03 -26.02 -46.70
N LEU A 52 0.52 -24.94 -47.30
CA LEU A 52 -0.66 -24.22 -46.81
C LEU A 52 -1.93 -24.96 -47.27
N ALA A 53 -2.57 -25.67 -46.36
CA ALA A 53 -3.95 -26.13 -46.55
C ALA A 53 -4.75 -26.12 -45.22
N ASP A 54 -5.47 -25.01 -45.03
CA ASP A 54 -6.89 -24.89 -44.66
C ASP A 54 -7.56 -26.04 -43.89
N GLY A 55 -8.01 -25.74 -42.67
CA GLY A 55 -8.90 -26.58 -41.87
C GLY A 55 -9.14 -25.95 -40.49
N GLY A 56 -10.18 -25.10 -40.39
CA GLY A 56 -10.46 -24.30 -39.20
C GLY A 56 -11.06 -25.04 -38.00
N ALA A 57 -11.30 -24.22 -36.96
CA ALA A 57 -11.75 -24.52 -35.60
C ALA A 57 -10.64 -25.21 -34.78
N GLU A 58 -10.26 -24.73 -33.61
CA GLU A 58 -11.07 -24.24 -32.50
C GLU A 58 -10.33 -23.11 -31.78
N GLY A 59 -11.08 -22.18 -31.19
CA GLY A 59 -10.50 -21.17 -30.33
C GLY A 59 -9.92 -21.79 -29.07
N ASP A 60 -8.59 -21.83 -28.99
CA ASP A 60 -7.89 -21.62 -27.73
C ASP A 60 -7.80 -20.10 -27.62
N GLY A 61 -8.77 -19.47 -26.97
CA GLY A 61 -8.72 -19.42 -25.53
C GLY A 61 -7.66 -18.39 -25.24
N ALA A 62 -8.07 -17.13 -25.15
CA ALA A 62 -7.16 -16.10 -24.73
C ALA A 62 -6.46 -16.60 -23.47
N ASP A 63 -5.15 -16.76 -23.52
CA ASP A 63 -4.30 -16.49 -22.36
C ASP A 63 -4.39 -14.97 -22.09
N GLY A 64 -5.61 -14.43 -22.02
CA GLY A 64 -5.91 -13.41 -21.06
C GLY A 64 -5.78 -14.16 -19.76
N ASP A 65 -4.58 -14.08 -19.19
CA ASP A 65 -4.46 -13.86 -17.77
C ASP A 65 -5.55 -12.81 -17.47
N GLU A 66 -6.74 -13.29 -17.11
CA GLU A 66 -7.73 -12.49 -16.43
C GLU A 66 -6.97 -12.13 -15.17
N ALA A 67 -6.23 -11.01 -15.25
CA ALA A 67 -5.74 -10.32 -14.09
C ALA A 67 -6.98 -10.26 -13.23
N VAL A 68 -7.01 -11.12 -12.21
CA VAL A 68 -8.05 -11.10 -11.22
C VAL A 68 -8.01 -9.64 -10.79
N ASP A 69 -9.09 -8.92 -11.04
CA ASP A 69 -9.20 -7.54 -10.59
C ASP A 69 -9.15 -7.65 -9.08
N ASP A 70 -7.94 -7.62 -8.52
CA ASP A 70 -7.63 -7.88 -7.13
C ASP A 70 -8.07 -6.64 -6.37
N VAL A 71 -9.39 -6.54 -6.20
CA VAL A 71 -10.04 -5.50 -5.44
C VAL A 71 -9.72 -5.78 -3.98
N ALA A 72 -8.86 -4.94 -3.42
CA ALA A 72 -8.41 -5.03 -2.05
C ALA A 72 -9.16 -4.04 -1.17
N LEU A 73 -9.27 -4.38 0.12
CA LEU A 73 -9.68 -3.43 1.15
C LEU A 73 -8.59 -2.38 1.34
N GLY A 74 -8.98 -1.16 1.66
CA GLY A 74 -8.05 -0.08 1.95
C GLY A 74 -8.73 1.10 2.60
N TRP A 75 -8.02 2.22 2.64
CA TRP A 75 -8.53 3.48 3.14
C TRP A 75 -8.05 4.67 2.31
N GLN A 76 -8.81 5.75 2.41
CA GLN A 76 -8.56 7.03 1.78
C GLN A 76 -8.76 8.16 2.79
N LEU A 77 -7.83 9.10 2.83
CA LEU A 77 -7.91 10.32 3.62
C LEU A 77 -7.94 11.55 2.71
N THR A 78 -8.94 12.40 2.92
CA THR A 78 -9.07 13.68 2.23
C THR A 78 -9.24 14.79 3.24
N GLY A 79 -8.48 15.88 3.11
CA GLY A 79 -8.53 17.01 4.03
C GLY A 79 -7.76 18.20 3.49
N GLU A 80 -7.61 19.23 4.32
CA GLU A 80 -6.82 20.41 3.95
C GLU A 80 -5.33 20.04 3.79
N PRO A 81 -4.66 20.43 2.69
CA PRO A 81 -3.23 20.16 2.51
C PRO A 81 -2.39 20.74 3.65
N GLY A 82 -1.46 19.95 4.17
CA GLY A 82 -0.67 20.29 5.36
C GLY A 82 -1.29 19.85 6.69
N THR A 83 -2.50 19.27 6.68
CA THR A 83 -3.08 18.60 7.85
C THR A 83 -2.27 17.34 8.19
N VAL A 84 -1.98 17.14 9.48
CA VAL A 84 -1.23 15.99 9.98
C VAL A 84 -2.18 15.03 10.66
N VAL A 85 -2.12 13.77 10.26
CA VAL A 85 -2.98 12.69 10.75
C VAL A 85 -2.11 11.54 11.23
N ALA A 86 -2.34 11.11 12.47
CA ALA A 86 -1.87 9.82 12.96
C ALA A 86 -2.94 8.77 12.67
N LEU A 87 -2.54 7.66 12.06
CA LEU A 87 -3.41 6.57 11.64
C LEU A 87 -2.84 5.25 12.16
N GLU A 88 -3.64 4.54 12.92
CA GLU A 88 -3.40 3.17 13.34
C GLU A 88 -4.40 2.28 12.59
N THR A 89 -3.93 1.21 11.98
CA THR A 89 -4.81 0.22 11.34
C THR A 89 -4.54 -1.15 11.88
N VAL A 90 -5.62 -1.84 12.19
CA VAL A 90 -5.64 -3.21 12.65
C VAL A 90 -6.47 -4.03 11.65
N ALA A 91 -5.80 -4.79 10.79
CA ALA A 91 -6.44 -5.61 9.74
C ALA A 91 -6.39 -7.10 10.09
N VAL A 92 -7.46 -7.83 9.76
CA VAL A 92 -7.56 -9.28 9.93
C VAL A 92 -7.71 -9.92 8.56
N ALA A 93 -6.79 -10.82 8.22
CA ALA A 93 -6.79 -11.58 6.97
C ALA A 93 -7.13 -13.04 7.22
N GLU A 94 -7.71 -13.73 6.23
CA GLU A 94 -8.04 -15.14 6.35
C GLU A 94 -6.78 -15.96 6.66
N GLY A 95 -6.78 -16.63 7.82
CA GLY A 95 -5.71 -17.53 8.22
C GLY A 95 -4.41 -16.85 8.67
N VAL A 96 -4.43 -15.53 8.92
CA VAL A 96 -3.28 -14.78 9.47
C VAL A 96 -3.67 -14.13 10.80
N ASP A 97 -2.69 -14.04 11.71
CA ASP A 97 -2.83 -13.20 12.91
C ASP A 97 -2.95 -11.72 12.50
N GLN A 98 -3.60 -10.93 13.36
CA GLN A 98 -3.88 -9.52 13.15
C GLN A 98 -2.64 -8.72 12.72
N VAL A 99 -2.78 -7.90 11.68
CA VAL A 99 -1.73 -7.00 11.17
C VAL A 99 -1.99 -5.59 11.71
N GLU A 100 -1.07 -5.10 12.54
CA GLU A 100 -1.10 -3.76 13.11
C GLU A 100 -0.13 -2.84 12.35
N MET A 101 -0.56 -1.62 12.05
CA MET A 101 0.23 -0.65 11.30
C MET A 101 -0.02 0.77 11.81
N ASP A 102 1.07 1.41 12.28
CA ASP A 102 1.09 2.79 12.78
C ASP A 102 1.79 3.72 11.79
N GLN A 103 1.11 4.78 11.37
CA GLN A 103 1.68 5.77 10.45
C GLN A 103 1.24 7.20 10.79
N GLU A 104 2.09 8.16 10.44
CA GLU A 104 1.76 9.58 10.47
C GLU A 104 1.92 10.16 9.07
N PHE A 105 0.90 10.89 8.61
CA PHE A 105 0.87 11.48 7.27
C PHE A 105 0.65 12.98 7.36
N THR A 106 1.30 13.71 6.45
CA THR A 106 0.89 15.08 6.10
C THR A 106 0.10 15.02 4.81
N LEU A 107 -1.17 15.41 4.87
CA LEU A 107 -2.07 15.39 3.71
C LEU A 107 -1.56 16.33 2.62
N LYS A 108 -1.70 15.87 1.37
CA LYS A 108 -1.37 16.62 0.16
C LYS A 108 -2.66 17.17 -0.46
N GLU A 109 -2.52 17.82 -1.61
CA GLU A 109 -3.68 18.23 -2.44
C GLU A 109 -4.48 17.02 -2.94
N GLU A 110 -3.80 15.90 -3.16
CA GLU A 110 -4.40 14.64 -3.56
C GLU A 110 -4.75 13.78 -2.33
N PRO A 111 -5.80 12.95 -2.43
CA PRO A 111 -6.16 12.03 -1.38
C PRO A 111 -4.99 11.10 -1.04
N THR A 112 -4.73 10.91 0.25
CA THR A 112 -3.75 9.93 0.72
C THR A 112 -4.45 8.58 0.86
N GLN A 113 -3.98 7.57 0.13
CA GLN A 113 -4.67 6.29 -0.01
C GLN A 113 -3.70 5.13 0.21
N MET A 114 -4.24 4.01 0.68
CA MET A 114 -3.54 2.74 0.78
C MET A 114 -4.52 1.58 0.53
N LEU A 115 -4.05 0.54 -0.16
CA LEU A 115 -4.69 -0.77 -0.20
C LEU A 115 -3.88 -1.75 0.65
N PHE A 116 -4.58 -2.61 1.39
CA PHE A 116 -3.96 -3.74 2.05
C PHE A 116 -3.62 -4.81 1.01
N THR A 117 -2.50 -5.49 1.21
CA THR A 117 -2.16 -6.65 0.40
C THR A 117 -2.78 -7.91 1.01
N GLY A 118 -3.33 -8.78 0.17
CA GLY A 118 -4.01 -10.02 0.60
C GLY A 118 -5.51 -9.88 0.85
N PHE A 119 -6.16 -11.00 1.17
CA PHE A 119 -7.60 -11.05 1.47
C PHE A 119 -7.86 -10.64 2.92
N ILE A 120 -8.20 -9.38 3.12
CA ILE A 120 -8.62 -8.84 4.42
C ILE A 120 -10.12 -9.03 4.61
N ASP A 121 -10.52 -9.74 5.67
CA ASP A 121 -11.93 -9.93 6.05
C ASP A 121 -12.50 -8.70 6.75
N SER A 122 -11.71 -8.07 7.61
CA SER A 122 -12.12 -6.90 8.37
C SER A 122 -10.93 -6.04 8.75
N ALA A 123 -11.16 -4.73 8.90
CA ALA A 123 -10.18 -3.78 9.41
C ALA A 123 -10.82 -2.79 10.37
N GLU A 124 -10.05 -2.42 11.39
CA GLU A 124 -10.31 -1.27 12.25
C GLU A 124 -9.29 -0.19 11.91
N ILE A 125 -9.77 1.02 11.60
CA ILE A 125 -8.93 2.15 11.24
C ILE A 125 -9.16 3.24 12.29
N SER A 126 -8.17 3.51 13.11
CA SER A 126 -8.18 4.52 14.16
C SER A 126 -7.42 5.75 13.68
N LEU A 127 -8.05 6.92 13.76
CA LEU A 127 -7.50 8.17 13.25
C LEU A 127 -7.53 9.28 14.28
N VAL A 128 -6.45 10.06 14.33
CA VAL A 128 -6.35 11.29 15.12
C VAL A 128 -5.74 12.39 14.25
N VAL A 129 -6.44 13.52 14.11
CA VAL A 129 -5.85 14.72 13.51
C VAL A 129 -4.99 15.41 14.57
N THR A 130 -3.70 15.53 14.32
CA THR A 130 -2.73 16.10 15.28
C THR A 130 -2.39 17.56 14.97
N ALA A 131 -2.60 18.01 13.73
CA ALA A 131 -2.49 19.41 13.33
C ALA A 131 -3.29 19.69 12.05
N GLY A 132 -3.74 20.93 11.85
CA GLY A 132 -4.43 21.36 10.62
C GLY A 132 -5.96 21.37 10.74
N GLY A 133 -6.64 20.94 9.68
CA GLY A 133 -8.10 20.97 9.55
C GLY A 133 -8.76 19.59 9.75
N PRO A 134 -10.10 19.52 9.73
CA PRO A 134 -10.82 18.24 9.79
C PRO A 134 -10.50 17.39 8.56
N VAL A 135 -10.61 16.07 8.71
CA VAL A 135 -10.29 15.09 7.67
C VAL A 135 -11.47 14.16 7.45
N THR A 136 -11.80 13.91 6.19
CA THR A 136 -12.71 12.83 5.82
C THR A 136 -11.88 11.56 5.64
N ALA A 137 -12.20 10.54 6.44
CA ALA A 137 -11.63 9.20 6.32
C ALA A 137 -12.66 8.27 5.71
N GLU A 138 -12.25 7.51 4.69
CA GLU A 138 -13.10 6.58 3.96
C GLU A 138 -12.43 5.21 3.95
N ALA A 139 -13.19 4.18 4.28
CA ALA A 139 -12.79 2.81 4.01
C ALA A 139 -13.28 2.43 2.62
N ILE A 140 -12.39 1.86 1.82
CA ILE A 140 -12.61 1.65 0.40
C ILE A 140 -12.31 0.21 0.00
N ARG A 141 -12.93 -0.20 -1.10
CA ARG A 141 -12.42 -1.27 -1.96
C ARG A 141 -11.87 -0.64 -3.21
N GLY A 142 -10.65 -1.02 -3.59
CA GLY A 142 -9.98 -0.45 -4.74
C GLY A 142 -8.93 -1.38 -5.32
N ARG A 143 -8.35 -0.97 -6.43
CA ARG A 143 -7.23 -1.67 -7.10
C ARG A 143 -6.18 -0.66 -7.52
N ALA A 144 -4.93 -1.09 -7.61
CA ALA A 144 -3.87 -0.26 -8.20
C ALA A 144 -4.21 0.01 -9.68
N VAL A 145 -4.05 1.24 -10.13
CA VAL A 145 -4.29 1.61 -11.55
C VAL A 145 -3.29 0.92 -12.46
N ASP A 146 -2.04 0.83 -12.00
CA ASP A 146 -0.97 0.07 -12.62
C ASP A 146 -0.23 -0.69 -11.50
N PRO A 147 -0.31 -2.03 -11.43
CA PRO A 147 0.36 -2.80 -10.40
C PRO A 147 1.89 -2.80 -10.54
N GLU A 148 2.41 -2.43 -11.71
CA GLU A 148 3.85 -2.31 -11.97
C GLU A 148 4.39 -0.90 -11.64
N ASP A 149 3.51 0.12 -11.55
CA ASP A 149 3.84 1.49 -11.17
C ASP A 149 3.17 1.92 -9.85
N PRO A 150 3.88 1.93 -8.71
CA PRO A 150 3.32 2.33 -7.41
C PRO A 150 2.88 3.80 -7.35
N PHE A 151 3.21 4.61 -8.36
CA PHE A 151 2.80 6.01 -8.46
C PHE A 151 1.56 6.23 -9.35
N ALA A 152 1.06 5.19 -10.04
CA ALA A 152 -0.13 5.30 -10.88
C ALA A 152 -1.42 5.54 -10.08
N GLY A 153 -1.37 5.38 -8.76
CA GLY A 153 -2.47 5.62 -7.84
C GLY A 153 -3.41 4.43 -7.69
N ILE A 154 -4.53 4.66 -7.01
CA ILE A 154 -5.54 3.65 -6.71
C ILE A 154 -6.87 4.06 -7.34
N GLU A 155 -7.49 3.13 -8.07
CA GLU A 155 -8.87 3.25 -8.50
C GLU A 155 -9.79 2.78 -7.38
N VAL A 156 -10.64 3.68 -6.88
CA VAL A 156 -11.66 3.34 -5.87
C VAL A 156 -12.85 2.71 -6.58
N VAL A 157 -13.13 1.45 -6.25
CA VAL A 157 -14.25 0.67 -6.78
C VAL A 157 -15.50 0.90 -5.93
N GLU A 158 -15.35 0.92 -4.61
CA GLU A 158 -16.46 1.07 -3.66
C GLU A 158 -16.00 1.80 -2.40
N VAL A 159 -16.87 2.65 -1.83
CA VAL A 159 -16.69 3.22 -0.50
C VAL A 159 -17.58 2.44 0.46
N LEU A 160 -16.96 1.80 1.45
CA LEU A 160 -17.62 0.93 2.43
C LEU A 160 -18.15 1.70 3.63
N GLY A 161 -17.48 2.79 3.97
CA GLY A 161 -17.86 3.67 5.07
C GLY A 161 -17.06 4.96 5.03
N SER A 162 -17.62 6.02 5.60
CA SER A 162 -16.96 7.31 5.71
C SER A 162 -17.26 7.97 7.04
N VAL A 163 -16.27 8.68 7.57
CA VAL A 163 -16.37 9.41 8.83
C VAL A 163 -15.56 10.69 8.76
N GLU A 164 -16.07 11.75 9.39
CA GLU A 164 -15.32 12.99 9.60
C GLU A 164 -14.53 12.89 10.92
N VAL A 165 -13.21 13.06 10.81
CA VAL A 165 -12.29 13.12 11.93
C VAL A 165 -12.07 14.59 12.29
N PRO A 166 -12.47 15.04 13.49
CA PRO A 166 -12.38 16.44 13.84
C PRO A 166 -10.94 16.85 14.21
N ALA A 167 -10.60 18.11 13.97
CA ALA A 167 -9.26 18.67 14.23
C ALA A 167 -8.98 19.02 15.71
N ASP A 168 -9.73 18.44 16.64
CA ASP A 168 -9.58 18.71 18.08
C ASP A 168 -8.71 17.67 18.81
N GLY A 169 -8.11 16.74 18.08
CA GLY A 169 -7.28 15.66 18.61
C GLY A 169 -8.07 14.50 19.19
N SER A 170 -9.39 14.46 18.97
CA SER A 170 -10.20 13.27 19.27
C SER A 170 -9.85 12.12 18.32
N GLU A 171 -9.83 10.92 18.90
CA GLU A 171 -9.72 9.68 18.16
C GLU A 171 -11.08 9.30 17.58
N VAL A 172 -11.07 8.89 16.32
CA VAL A 172 -12.22 8.35 15.61
C VAL A 172 -11.84 7.00 15.03
N VAL A 173 -12.71 6.02 15.25
CA VAL A 173 -12.53 4.65 14.78
C VAL A 173 -13.53 4.36 13.67
N LEU A 174 -13.03 3.81 12.56
CA LEU A 174 -13.81 3.31 11.44
C LEU A 174 -13.62 1.80 11.34
N GLU A 175 -14.65 1.04 11.71
CA GLU A 175 -14.70 -0.42 11.61
C GLU A 175 -15.31 -0.84 10.28
N VAL A 176 -14.68 -1.78 9.58
CA VAL A 176 -15.17 -2.35 8.32
C VAL A 176 -14.98 -3.87 8.29
N GLY A 177 -16.02 -4.58 7.87
CA GLY A 177 -16.08 -6.05 7.75
C GLY A 177 -17.49 -6.51 7.41
#